data_AF-A0A3E0MZZ9-F1
#
_entry.id   AF-A0A3E0MZZ9-F1
#
_cell.length_a   1.000
_cell.length_b   1.000
_cell.length_c   1.000
_cell.angle_alpha   90.00
_cell.angle_beta   90.00
_cell.angle_gamma   90.00
#
_symmetry.space_group_name_H-M   'P 1'
#
loop_
_entity.id
_entity.type
_entity.pdbx_description
1 polymer ?
#
loop_
_entity_poly.entity_id
_entity_poly.type
_entity_poly.pdbx_seq_one_letter_code
_entity_poly.pdbx_strand_id
1 'polypeptide(L)'
;MNGPAPILFCHYGNSPYLRYTLACAKLNCPQKEVILLGDDDNRAVAAEHQVTHVPFRDYDRGPLLAEFDNVYREVRGHENEYAPHWLNFVFRRWYFVANFVEERGLEQFWHFDSDTMIVDDLASHEYKFGSCDCTEQCGSSCLNGFIANRHVLLGFLQKVNELFQRPEYLQAKQQEYHQDTPRQAFNEMFAYVTYRDESDIRTIWLGKPIDGSLFDDCICKDFGMEMDSFKTRQRVKKILLGRDGRFFCVDAKSKELLQLNTLNLSWVPLCTFENVLNHSRKRRPGQQVEPIASDLRTLGQMPMPLWLVLKGRTRRERYFVKNLLRRLAGKKPKPAEVVD
;
A
#
# COMPACT_ATOMS: atom_id res chain seq x y z
N MET A 1 8.45 -26.82 -13.75
CA MET A 1 7.20 -26.04 -13.73
C MET A 1 7.35 -25.01 -12.63
N ASN A 2 7.52 -23.73 -12.97
CA ASN A 2 7.59 -22.68 -11.96
C ASN A 2 6.18 -22.51 -11.38
N GLY A 3 6.05 -22.63 -10.05
CA GLY A 3 4.77 -22.42 -9.36
C GLY A 3 4.26 -20.97 -9.54
N PRO A 4 3.05 -20.67 -9.05
CA PRO A 4 2.51 -19.31 -9.10
C PRO A 4 3.45 -18.33 -8.38
N ALA A 5 3.61 -17.11 -8.91
CA ALA A 5 4.55 -16.14 -8.35
C ALA A 5 4.20 -15.81 -6.88
N PRO A 6 5.17 -15.88 -5.93
CA PRO A 6 4.92 -15.61 -4.52
C PRO A 6 4.57 -14.14 -4.27
N ILE A 7 3.95 -13.88 -3.13
CA ILE A 7 3.62 -12.52 -2.66
C ILE A 7 4.59 -12.15 -1.55
N LEU A 8 5.33 -11.06 -1.75
CA LEU A 8 6.28 -10.49 -0.80
C LEU A 8 5.72 -9.20 -0.22
N PHE A 9 5.73 -9.11 1.10
CA PHE A 9 5.58 -7.88 1.84
C PHE A 9 6.90 -7.55 2.55
N CYS A 10 7.24 -6.27 2.65
CA CYS A 10 8.34 -5.78 3.49
C CYS A 10 7.79 -4.91 4.60
N HIS A 11 8.12 -5.21 5.86
CA HIS A 11 7.60 -4.42 6.98
C HIS A 11 8.57 -4.36 8.17
N TYR A 12 8.72 -3.19 8.76
CA TYR A 12 9.49 -2.97 9.99
C TYR A 12 8.54 -2.77 11.19
N GLY A 13 8.85 -3.40 12.33
CA GLY A 13 8.07 -3.37 13.54
C GLY A 13 6.75 -4.14 13.44
N ASN A 14 5.94 -4.07 14.49
CA ASN A 14 4.65 -4.74 14.58
C ASN A 14 3.47 -3.76 14.44
N SER A 15 3.13 -3.40 13.20
CA SER A 15 1.97 -2.52 12.97
C SER A 15 0.65 -3.28 13.16
N PRO A 16 -0.34 -2.73 13.89
CA PRO A 16 -1.61 -3.42 14.15
C PRO A 16 -2.38 -3.85 12.90
N TYR A 17 -2.21 -3.16 11.77
CA TYR A 17 -2.91 -3.50 10.53
C TYR A 17 -2.37 -4.76 9.85
N LEU A 18 -1.12 -5.14 10.13
CA LEU A 18 -0.41 -6.19 9.41
C LEU A 18 -1.14 -7.54 9.47
N ARG A 19 -1.77 -7.86 10.61
CA ARG A 19 -2.61 -9.06 10.76
C ARG A 19 -3.73 -9.14 9.72
N TYR A 20 -4.35 -8.00 9.41
CA TYR A 20 -5.46 -7.96 8.45
C TYR A 20 -4.94 -8.10 7.02
N THR A 21 -3.82 -7.45 6.70
CA THR A 21 -3.17 -7.56 5.40
C THR A 21 -2.77 -9.00 5.10
N LEU A 22 -2.04 -9.64 6.01
CA LEU A 22 -1.57 -11.02 5.84
C LEU A 22 -2.73 -12.02 5.76
N ALA A 23 -3.73 -11.88 6.64
CA ALA A 23 -4.92 -12.71 6.59
C ALA A 23 -5.69 -12.55 5.27
N CYS A 24 -5.79 -11.33 4.72
CA CYS A 24 -6.49 -11.05 3.48
C CYS A 24 -5.76 -11.63 2.27
N ALA A 25 -4.42 -11.53 2.25
CA ALA A 25 -3.59 -12.15 1.22
C ALA A 25 -3.77 -13.67 1.20
N LYS A 26 -3.67 -14.34 2.35
CA LYS A 26 -3.87 -15.80 2.45
C LYS A 26 -5.30 -16.22 2.10
N LEU A 27 -6.30 -15.42 2.46
CA LEU A 27 -7.69 -15.68 2.12
C LEU A 27 -7.94 -15.65 0.60
N ASN A 28 -7.43 -14.63 -0.09
CA ASN A 28 -7.71 -14.42 -1.50
C ASN A 28 -6.74 -15.14 -2.45
N CYS A 29 -5.54 -15.47 -1.99
CA CYS A 29 -4.50 -16.16 -2.76
C CYS A 29 -4.04 -17.46 -2.07
N PRO A 30 -4.92 -18.44 -1.83
CA PRO A 30 -4.60 -19.63 -1.01
C PRO A 30 -3.50 -20.51 -1.63
N GLN A 31 -3.33 -20.45 -2.96
CA GLN A 31 -2.34 -21.23 -3.71
C GLN A 31 -0.97 -20.54 -3.85
N LYS A 32 -0.86 -19.27 -3.44
CA LYS A 32 0.41 -18.54 -3.46
C LYS A 32 1.13 -18.65 -2.13
N GLU A 33 2.45 -18.76 -2.18
CA GLU A 33 3.27 -18.50 -1.02
C GLU A 33 3.15 -17.01 -0.67
N VAL A 34 2.88 -16.71 0.61
CA VAL A 34 2.88 -15.35 1.13
C VAL A 34 4.04 -15.25 2.08
N ILE A 35 4.88 -14.25 1.86
CA ILE A 35 6.18 -14.06 2.50
C ILE A 35 6.21 -12.65 3.08
N LEU A 36 6.59 -12.55 4.35
CA LEU A 36 6.85 -11.29 5.02
C LEU A 36 8.35 -11.19 5.31
N LEU A 37 9.04 -10.31 4.58
CA LEU A 37 10.37 -9.85 4.96
C LEU A 37 10.22 -8.83 6.09
N GLY A 38 10.81 -9.10 7.25
CA GLY A 38 10.59 -8.29 8.43
C GLY A 38 11.64 -8.45 9.52
N ASP A 39 11.49 -7.69 10.60
CA ASP A 39 12.26 -7.86 11.82
C ASP A 39 11.59 -8.85 12.78
N ASP A 40 12.19 -9.07 13.96
CA ASP A 40 11.67 -10.03 14.93
C ASP A 40 10.32 -9.59 15.53
N ASP A 41 9.98 -8.30 15.50
CA ASP A 41 8.74 -7.75 16.08
C ASP A 41 7.48 -8.24 15.35
N ASN A 42 7.58 -8.50 14.04
CA ASN A 42 6.46 -8.99 13.23
C ASN A 42 6.48 -10.50 12.94
N ARG A 43 7.42 -11.25 13.51
CA ARG A 43 7.50 -12.72 13.39
C ARG A 43 6.22 -13.42 13.87
N ALA A 44 5.69 -12.99 15.02
CA ALA A 44 4.53 -13.63 15.64
C ALA A 44 3.26 -13.48 14.79
N VAL A 45 3.04 -12.31 14.17
CA VAL A 45 1.85 -12.07 13.34
C VAL A 45 1.92 -12.81 12.00
N ALA A 46 3.11 -13.02 11.45
CA ALA A 46 3.28 -13.90 10.29
C ALA A 46 2.90 -15.35 10.63
N ALA A 47 3.37 -15.87 11.77
CA ALA A 47 3.04 -17.21 12.24
C ALA A 47 1.53 -17.38 12.50
N GLU A 48 0.86 -16.39 13.10
CA GLU A 48 -0.60 -16.37 13.33
C GLU A 48 -1.40 -16.62 12.03
N HIS A 49 -0.89 -16.12 10.91
CA HIS A 49 -1.58 -16.18 9.61
C HIS A 49 -0.96 -17.16 8.62
N GLN A 50 -0.09 -18.08 9.05
CA GLN A 50 0.55 -19.07 8.17
C GLN A 50 1.28 -18.41 6.98
N VAL A 51 1.96 -17.30 7.28
CA VAL A 51 2.82 -16.56 6.36
C VAL A 51 4.28 -16.90 6.66
N THR A 52 5.08 -17.11 5.62
CA THR A 52 6.52 -17.34 5.76
C THR A 52 7.17 -16.04 6.24
N HIS A 53 7.74 -16.04 7.46
CA HIS A 53 8.54 -14.92 7.94
C HIS A 53 10.00 -15.07 7.53
N VAL A 54 10.56 -14.01 6.97
CA VAL A 54 11.93 -13.94 6.49
C VAL A 54 12.64 -12.77 7.20
N PRO A 55 13.58 -13.04 8.12
CA PRO A 55 14.27 -11.99 8.86
C PRO A 55 15.12 -11.09 7.95
N PHE A 56 15.00 -9.77 8.06
CA PHE A 56 15.85 -8.83 7.31
C PHE A 56 17.36 -9.11 7.51
N ARG A 57 17.75 -9.45 8.75
CA ARG A 57 19.15 -9.72 9.11
C ARG A 57 19.80 -10.84 8.29
N ASP A 58 19.01 -11.78 7.76
CA ASP A 58 19.53 -12.90 6.98
C ASP A 58 19.96 -12.43 5.56
N TYR A 59 19.43 -11.29 5.12
CA TYR A 59 19.64 -10.69 3.79
C TYR A 59 20.32 -9.32 3.85
N ASP A 60 20.83 -8.94 5.03
CA ASP A 60 21.59 -7.72 5.27
C ASP A 60 23.06 -7.89 4.84
N ARG A 61 23.26 -8.21 3.55
CA ARG A 61 24.56 -8.59 2.98
C ARG A 61 24.63 -8.27 1.48
N GLY A 62 25.75 -8.62 0.85
CA GLY A 62 25.90 -8.58 -0.60
C GLY A 62 26.56 -7.30 -1.14
N PRO A 63 27.13 -7.36 -2.35
CA PRO A 63 27.99 -6.30 -2.88
C PRO A 63 27.24 -4.99 -3.16
N LEU A 64 26.01 -5.05 -3.69
CA LEU A 64 25.22 -3.86 -3.98
C LEU A 64 24.83 -3.10 -2.70
N LEU A 65 24.50 -3.83 -1.62
CA LEU A 65 24.20 -3.21 -0.32
C LEU A 65 25.45 -2.62 0.33
N ALA A 66 26.59 -3.31 0.22
CA ALA A 66 27.86 -2.77 0.71
C ALA A 66 28.26 -1.49 -0.02
N GLU A 67 28.02 -1.41 -1.33
CA GLU A 67 28.21 -0.19 -2.11
C GLU A 67 27.23 0.91 -1.67
N PHE A 68 25.94 0.59 -1.53
CA PHE A 68 24.93 1.52 -1.02
C PHE A 68 25.36 2.14 0.32
N ASP A 69 25.86 1.32 1.25
CA ASP A 69 26.29 1.77 2.57
C ASP A 69 27.49 2.74 2.51
N ASN A 70 28.32 2.63 1.47
CA ASN A 70 29.44 3.54 1.24
C ASN A 70 29.00 4.87 0.60
N VAL A 71 28.00 4.83 -0.28
CA VAL A 71 27.60 6.01 -1.09
C VAL A 71 26.39 6.76 -0.55
N TYR A 72 25.57 6.14 0.30
CA TYR A 72 24.34 6.73 0.80
C TYR A 72 24.61 8.05 1.54
N ARG A 73 23.84 9.06 1.17
CA ARG A 73 23.79 10.38 1.82
C ARG A 73 22.33 10.77 2.00
N GLU A 74 21.99 11.31 3.16
CA GLU A 74 20.66 11.86 3.36
C GLU A 74 20.48 13.15 2.54
N VAL A 75 19.42 13.21 1.73
CA VAL A 75 19.03 14.39 0.96
C VAL A 75 17.57 14.69 1.25
N ARG A 76 17.30 15.75 2.03
CA ARG A 76 15.95 16.10 2.48
C ARG A 76 15.76 17.59 2.73
N GLY A 77 14.52 18.05 2.68
CA GLY A 77 14.15 19.40 3.07
C GLY A 77 14.22 19.63 4.58
N HIS A 78 14.34 20.89 4.98
CA HIS A 78 14.52 21.30 6.38
C HIS A 78 13.24 21.18 7.24
N GLU A 79 12.07 21.05 6.61
CA GLU A 79 10.79 20.77 7.28
C GLU A 79 10.40 19.28 7.19
N ASN A 80 11.26 18.41 6.67
CA ASN A 80 10.94 17.00 6.57
C ASN A 80 10.96 16.33 7.96
N GLU A 81 9.83 15.74 8.36
CA GLU A 81 9.63 15.15 9.68
C GLU A 81 9.98 13.64 9.73
N TYR A 82 10.35 13.02 8.61
CA TYR A 82 10.71 11.60 8.62
C TYR A 82 12.03 11.40 9.36
N ALA A 83 12.05 10.36 10.20
CA ALA A 83 13.26 9.99 10.90
C ALA A 83 14.35 9.57 9.90
N PRO A 84 15.61 9.97 10.08
CA PRO A 84 16.70 9.65 9.14
C PRO A 84 16.83 8.15 8.82
N HIS A 85 16.63 7.28 9.82
CA HIS A 85 16.68 5.84 9.64
C HIS A 85 15.57 5.30 8.72
N TRP A 86 14.42 5.96 8.67
CA TRP A 86 13.32 5.58 7.78
C TRP A 86 13.69 5.83 6.32
N LEU A 87 14.29 6.98 6.01
CA LEU A 87 14.75 7.30 4.66
C LEU A 87 15.81 6.32 4.16
N ASN A 88 16.70 5.87 5.03
CA ASN A 88 17.67 4.83 4.70
C ASN A 88 16.98 3.46 4.49
N PHE A 89 16.03 3.10 5.36
CA PHE A 89 15.30 1.84 5.30
C PHE A 89 14.50 1.66 4.01
N VAL A 90 13.82 2.70 3.51
CA VAL A 90 13.02 2.59 2.29
C VAL A 90 13.84 2.26 1.04
N PHE A 91 15.14 2.55 1.04
CA PHE A 91 16.09 2.00 0.07
C PHE A 91 16.55 0.59 0.45
N ARG A 92 17.06 0.38 1.69
CA ARG A 92 17.60 -0.92 2.15
C ARG A 92 16.65 -2.09 1.93
N ARG A 93 15.34 -1.89 2.11
CA ARG A 93 14.33 -2.94 1.91
C ARG A 93 14.43 -3.60 0.53
N TRP A 94 14.76 -2.85 -0.52
CA TRP A 94 14.90 -3.40 -1.87
C TRP A 94 16.16 -4.26 -2.03
N TYR A 95 17.24 -3.95 -1.31
CA TYR A 95 18.43 -4.81 -1.27
C TYR A 95 18.13 -6.13 -0.55
N PHE A 96 17.36 -6.10 0.54
CA PHE A 96 16.91 -7.31 1.23
C PHE A 96 16.04 -8.19 0.33
N VAL A 97 15.09 -7.58 -0.39
CA VAL A 97 14.28 -8.27 -1.39
C VAL A 97 15.17 -8.87 -2.48
N ALA A 98 16.11 -8.11 -3.03
CA ALA A 98 17.00 -8.58 -4.10
C ALA A 98 17.82 -9.80 -3.68
N ASN A 99 18.44 -9.75 -2.51
CA ASN A 99 19.22 -10.87 -1.98
C ASN A 99 18.32 -12.10 -1.74
N PHE A 100 17.10 -11.90 -1.23
CA PHE A 100 16.14 -12.97 -1.01
C PHE A 100 15.70 -13.64 -2.31
N VAL A 101 15.31 -12.86 -3.32
CA VAL A 101 14.83 -13.41 -4.60
C VAL A 101 15.94 -14.11 -5.37
N GLU A 102 17.19 -13.59 -5.29
CA GLU A 102 18.37 -14.21 -5.89
C GLU A 102 18.68 -15.56 -5.22
N GLU A 103 18.75 -15.60 -3.89
CA GLU A 103 19.03 -16.83 -3.13
C GLU A 103 17.97 -17.92 -3.36
N ARG A 104 16.69 -17.52 -3.50
CA ARG A 104 15.57 -18.43 -3.75
C ARG A 104 15.40 -18.79 -5.23
N GLY A 105 16.17 -18.18 -6.13
CA GLY A 105 16.03 -18.37 -7.58
C GLY A 105 14.67 -17.94 -8.12
N LEU A 106 14.05 -16.91 -7.52
CA LEU A 106 12.75 -16.38 -7.94
C LEU A 106 12.94 -15.48 -9.16
N GLU A 107 12.32 -15.84 -10.28
CA GLU A 107 12.28 -14.99 -11.47
C GLU A 107 11.14 -13.97 -11.42
N GLN A 108 10.02 -14.37 -10.80
CA GLN A 108 8.77 -13.62 -10.76
C GLN A 108 8.22 -13.58 -9.35
N PHE A 109 7.68 -12.44 -8.94
CA PHE A 109 7.02 -12.27 -7.65
C PHE A 109 6.11 -11.05 -7.66
N TRP A 110 5.15 -11.02 -6.73
CA TRP A 110 4.42 -9.82 -6.37
C TRP A 110 5.09 -9.15 -5.18
N HIS A 111 5.24 -7.84 -5.22
CA HIS A 111 5.62 -7.03 -4.07
C HIS A 111 4.51 -6.02 -3.80
N PHE A 112 4.12 -5.85 -2.54
CA PHE A 112 3.21 -4.78 -2.12
C PHE A 112 3.68 -4.17 -0.81
N ASP A 113 3.32 -2.91 -0.59
CA ASP A 113 3.45 -2.32 0.74
C ASP A 113 2.52 -3.05 1.72
N SER A 114 2.95 -3.13 2.99
CA SER A 114 2.29 -3.92 4.03
C SER A 114 0.90 -3.39 4.44
N ASP A 115 0.52 -2.20 3.99
CA ASP A 115 -0.79 -1.59 4.17
C ASP A 115 -1.71 -1.76 2.95
N THR A 116 -1.30 -2.58 1.96
CA THR A 116 -2.11 -2.93 0.80
C THR A 116 -2.83 -4.27 0.99
N MET A 117 -4.16 -4.23 1.04
CA MET A 117 -5.00 -5.42 1.13
C MET A 117 -5.15 -6.06 -0.24
N ILE A 118 -4.77 -7.32 -0.37
CA ILE A 118 -5.02 -8.13 -1.58
C ILE A 118 -6.43 -8.70 -1.48
N VAL A 119 -7.33 -8.22 -2.35
CA VAL A 119 -8.77 -8.53 -2.30
C VAL A 119 -9.23 -9.41 -3.47
N ASP A 120 -8.33 -9.72 -4.41
CA ASP A 120 -8.56 -10.68 -5.48
C ASP A 120 -7.44 -11.75 -5.58
N ASP A 121 -7.67 -12.83 -6.33
CA ASP A 121 -6.67 -13.86 -6.58
C ASP A 121 -5.67 -13.38 -7.64
N LEU A 122 -4.47 -13.04 -7.19
CA LEU A 122 -3.41 -12.50 -8.04
C LEU A 122 -2.97 -13.48 -9.14
N ALA A 123 -3.10 -14.79 -8.95
CA ALA A 123 -2.72 -15.76 -9.99
C ALA A 123 -3.56 -15.55 -11.26
N SER A 124 -4.83 -15.16 -11.09
CA SER A 124 -5.75 -14.88 -12.18
C SER A 124 -5.45 -13.57 -12.92
N HIS A 125 -4.44 -12.80 -12.51
CA HIS A 125 -4.10 -11.51 -13.12
C HIS A 125 -2.71 -11.47 -13.75
N GLU A 126 -1.86 -12.48 -13.53
CA GLU A 126 -0.48 -12.50 -14.04
C GLU A 126 -0.40 -12.42 -15.57
N TYR A 127 -1.38 -13.00 -16.27
CA TYR A 127 -1.44 -12.94 -17.73
C TYR A 127 -1.48 -11.51 -18.28
N LYS A 128 -2.01 -10.55 -17.52
CA LYS A 128 -2.12 -9.13 -17.91
C LYS A 128 -0.77 -8.46 -18.06
N PHE A 129 0.27 -9.04 -17.44
CA PHE A 129 1.59 -8.46 -17.28
C PHE A 129 2.68 -9.25 -18.03
N GLY A 130 2.30 -10.20 -18.89
CA GLY A 130 3.26 -11.02 -19.65
C GLY A 130 4.13 -10.22 -20.65
N SER A 131 3.76 -8.98 -20.97
CA SER A 131 4.51 -8.11 -21.89
C SER A 131 5.36 -7.03 -21.22
N CYS A 132 5.29 -6.89 -19.89
CA CYS A 132 6.10 -5.92 -19.15
C CYS A 132 7.14 -6.62 -18.29
N ASP A 133 8.20 -5.90 -17.93
CA ASP A 133 9.27 -6.41 -17.07
C ASP A 133 8.91 -6.20 -15.58
N CYS A 134 8.17 -5.13 -15.27
CA CYS A 134 7.56 -4.88 -13.96
C CYS A 134 6.30 -4.00 -14.05
N THR A 135 5.61 -3.87 -12.92
CA THR A 135 4.49 -2.93 -12.77
C THR A 135 4.82 -1.80 -11.81
N GLU A 136 3.95 -0.79 -11.80
CA GLU A 136 4.16 0.46 -11.05
C GLU A 136 2.93 0.86 -10.24
N GLN A 137 3.15 1.51 -9.10
CA GLN A 137 2.10 2.17 -8.32
C GLN A 137 2.47 3.63 -8.00
N CYS A 138 1.60 4.29 -7.22
CA CYS A 138 1.74 5.69 -6.80
C CYS A 138 1.80 6.65 -7.99
N GLY A 139 0.92 6.47 -8.98
CA GLY A 139 0.91 7.25 -10.21
C GLY A 139 2.21 7.08 -11.01
N SER A 140 2.64 5.84 -11.21
CA SER A 140 3.86 5.52 -11.96
C SER A 140 5.15 6.06 -11.32
N SER A 141 5.27 6.01 -10.00
CA SER A 141 6.49 6.47 -9.30
C SER A 141 7.10 5.45 -8.34
N CYS A 142 6.43 4.33 -8.09
CA CYS A 142 6.97 3.23 -7.29
C CYS A 142 7.13 1.97 -8.13
N LEU A 143 8.27 1.28 -7.96
CA LEU A 143 8.37 -0.15 -8.25
C LEU A 143 7.46 -0.89 -7.27
N ASN A 144 6.31 -1.39 -7.71
CA ASN A 144 5.38 -2.13 -6.85
C ASN A 144 4.42 -2.97 -7.70
N GLY A 145 3.90 -4.04 -7.13
CA GLY A 145 3.06 -5.00 -7.83
C GLY A 145 3.84 -6.18 -8.41
N PHE A 146 3.59 -6.53 -9.66
CA PHE A 146 4.19 -7.69 -10.31
C PHE A 146 5.57 -7.37 -10.87
N ILE A 147 6.57 -8.14 -10.46
CA ILE A 147 7.91 -8.16 -11.04
C ILE A 147 8.01 -9.42 -11.89
N ALA A 148 8.10 -9.25 -13.21
CA ALA A 148 8.12 -10.37 -14.17
C ALA A 148 9.53 -10.90 -14.44
N ASN A 149 10.55 -10.14 -14.02
CA ASN A 149 11.96 -10.47 -14.21
C ASN A 149 12.80 -9.89 -13.06
N ARG A 150 13.51 -10.74 -12.31
CA ARG A 150 14.37 -10.28 -11.19
C ARG A 150 15.48 -9.31 -11.61
N HIS A 151 15.90 -9.31 -12.87
CA HIS A 151 16.90 -8.37 -13.37
C HIS A 151 16.45 -6.90 -13.29
N VAL A 152 15.14 -6.62 -13.30
CA VAL A 152 14.61 -5.27 -13.09
C VAL A 152 15.04 -4.74 -11.72
N LEU A 153 14.98 -5.58 -10.69
CA LEU A 153 15.36 -5.20 -9.34
C LEU A 153 16.87 -4.96 -9.23
N LEU A 154 17.69 -5.78 -9.87
CA LEU A 154 19.15 -5.57 -9.91
C LEU A 154 19.52 -4.25 -10.59
N GLY A 155 18.93 -3.97 -11.76
CA GLY A 155 19.14 -2.71 -12.47
C GLY A 155 18.67 -1.50 -11.65
N PHE A 156 17.54 -1.62 -10.95
CA PHE A 156 17.06 -0.57 -10.04
C PHE A 156 18.05 -0.28 -8.92
N LEU A 157 18.57 -1.31 -8.24
CA LEU A 157 19.54 -1.14 -7.16
C LEU A 157 20.87 -0.57 -7.64
N GLN A 158 21.34 -1.00 -8.80
CA GLN A 158 22.52 -0.41 -9.45
C GLN A 158 22.29 1.08 -9.74
N LYS A 159 21.10 1.44 -10.24
CA LYS A 159 20.75 2.85 -10.45
C LYS A 159 20.70 3.62 -9.14
N VAL A 160 20.16 3.06 -8.06
CA VAL A 160 20.18 3.72 -6.74
C VAL A 160 21.62 4.04 -6.32
N ASN A 161 22.53 3.07 -6.37
CA ASN A 161 23.95 3.29 -6.03
C ASN A 161 24.60 4.35 -6.91
N GLU A 162 24.32 4.30 -8.21
CA GLU A 162 24.84 5.24 -9.20
C GLU A 162 24.33 6.67 -8.97
N LEU A 163 23.05 6.86 -8.67
CA LEU A 163 22.48 8.18 -8.36
C LEU A 163 23.11 8.81 -7.12
N PHE A 164 23.43 8.01 -6.10
CA PHE A 164 24.14 8.51 -4.93
C PHE A 164 25.60 8.91 -5.22
N GLN A 165 26.13 8.50 -6.36
CA GLN A 165 27.46 8.90 -6.85
C GLN A 165 27.41 10.11 -7.80
N ARG A 166 26.24 10.67 -8.09
CA ARG A 166 26.07 11.90 -8.90
C ARG A 166 26.03 13.16 -8.02
N PRO A 167 27.17 13.82 -7.72
CA PRO A 167 27.17 14.95 -6.80
C PRO A 167 26.30 16.11 -7.26
N GLU A 168 26.30 16.44 -8.55
CA GLU A 168 25.49 17.53 -9.11
C GLU A 168 23.99 17.24 -9.01
N TYR A 169 23.59 15.99 -9.26
CA TYR A 169 22.19 15.55 -9.14
C TYR A 169 21.69 15.67 -7.69
N LEU A 170 22.45 15.17 -6.72
CA LEU A 170 22.08 15.25 -5.30
C LEU A 170 22.07 16.70 -4.80
N GLN A 171 23.02 17.53 -5.24
CA GLN A 171 23.04 18.95 -4.90
C GLN A 171 21.81 19.68 -5.45
N ALA A 172 21.42 19.42 -6.69
CA ALA A 172 20.22 19.99 -7.29
C ALA A 172 18.96 19.57 -6.50
N LYS A 173 18.85 18.28 -6.12
CA LYS A 173 17.75 17.79 -5.27
C LYS A 173 17.73 18.42 -3.89
N GLN A 174 18.90 18.61 -3.27
CA GLN A 174 18.99 19.29 -1.98
C GLN A 174 18.54 20.75 -2.05
N GLN A 175 18.86 21.44 -3.15
CA GLN A 175 18.42 22.82 -3.39
C GLN A 175 16.90 22.88 -3.61
N GLU A 176 16.34 22.00 -4.45
CA GLU A 176 14.90 21.86 -4.69
C GLU A 176 14.14 21.65 -3.36
N TYR A 177 14.60 20.72 -2.53
CA TYR A 177 13.95 20.48 -1.24
C TYR A 177 14.14 21.63 -0.25
N HIS A 178 15.17 22.45 -0.35
CA HIS A 178 15.28 23.62 0.53
C HIS A 178 14.40 24.78 0.10
N GLN A 179 14.17 24.94 -1.21
CA GLN A 179 13.53 26.12 -1.78
C GLN A 179 12.05 25.90 -2.12
N ASP A 180 11.73 24.77 -2.75
CA ASP A 180 10.42 24.54 -3.36
C ASP A 180 9.58 23.53 -2.58
N THR A 181 10.23 22.51 -2.00
CA THR A 181 9.55 21.38 -1.35
C THR A 181 10.17 20.99 0.00
N PRO A 182 10.13 21.87 1.02
CA PRO A 182 10.81 21.70 2.33
C PRO A 182 10.41 20.48 3.14
N ARG A 183 9.28 19.86 2.81
CA ARG A 183 8.77 18.65 3.50
C ARG A 183 9.11 17.35 2.79
N GLN A 184 9.76 17.39 1.62
CA GLN A 184 10.10 16.20 0.85
C GLN A 184 11.53 15.71 1.14
N ALA A 185 11.81 14.49 0.71
CA ALA A 185 13.12 13.86 0.79
C ALA A 185 13.35 12.97 -0.43
N PHE A 186 14.62 12.83 -0.83
CA PHE A 186 14.99 11.85 -1.84
C PHE A 186 14.79 10.44 -1.29
N ASN A 187 14.04 9.63 -2.03
CA ASN A 187 13.65 8.29 -1.63
C ASN A 187 13.66 7.35 -2.84
N GLU A 188 13.31 6.09 -2.62
CA GLU A 188 13.31 5.03 -3.61
C GLU A 188 12.34 5.28 -4.77
N MET A 189 11.26 6.05 -4.55
CA MET A 189 10.30 6.42 -5.60
C MET A 189 10.96 7.33 -6.64
N PHE A 190 11.69 8.35 -6.18
CA PHE A 190 12.44 9.24 -7.08
C PHE A 190 13.54 8.48 -7.82
N ALA A 191 14.27 7.60 -7.12
CA ALA A 191 15.29 6.78 -7.76
C ALA A 191 14.68 5.83 -8.82
N TYR A 192 13.49 5.30 -8.56
CA TYR A 192 12.79 4.43 -9.50
C TYR A 192 12.33 5.19 -10.75
N VAL A 193 11.77 6.39 -10.60
CA VAL A 193 11.42 7.24 -11.74
C VAL A 193 12.63 7.48 -12.63
N THR A 194 13.77 7.86 -12.05
CA THR A 194 15.01 8.04 -12.82
C THR A 194 15.50 6.74 -13.46
N TYR A 195 15.42 5.61 -12.75
CA TYR A 195 15.76 4.30 -13.32
C TYR A 195 14.92 3.98 -14.54
N ARG A 196 13.59 4.09 -14.43
CA ARG A 196 12.67 3.83 -15.54
C ARG A 196 12.94 4.77 -16.72
N ASP A 197 13.12 6.06 -16.46
CA ASP A 197 13.26 7.05 -17.53
C ASP A 197 14.63 6.95 -18.24
N GLU A 198 15.66 6.45 -17.55
CA GLU A 198 17.01 6.26 -18.10
C GLU A 198 17.31 4.81 -18.52
N SER A 199 16.33 3.90 -18.48
CA SER A 199 16.51 2.50 -18.89
C SER A 199 15.40 2.04 -19.83
N ASP A 200 15.67 0.99 -20.60
CA ASP A 200 14.73 0.43 -21.57
C ASP A 200 13.77 -0.61 -20.95
N ILE A 201 13.42 -0.47 -19.66
CA ILE A 201 12.45 -1.38 -19.03
C ILE A 201 11.03 -1.07 -19.49
N ARG A 202 10.23 -2.12 -19.72
CA ARG A 202 8.82 -1.99 -20.07
C ARG A 202 7.99 -2.09 -18.81
N THR A 203 7.20 -1.06 -18.53
CA THR A 203 6.41 -0.99 -17.30
C THR A 203 4.93 -0.77 -17.57
N ILE A 204 4.09 -1.18 -16.64
CA ILE A 204 2.64 -0.93 -16.67
C ILE A 204 2.20 -0.35 -15.33
N TRP A 205 1.48 0.78 -15.37
CA TRP A 205 0.82 1.32 -14.20
C TRP A 205 -0.38 0.45 -13.78
N LEU A 206 -0.34 -0.02 -12.53
CA LEU A 206 -1.36 -0.90 -11.94
C LEU A 206 -2.73 -0.22 -11.74
N GLY A 207 -2.77 1.11 -11.65
CA GLY A 207 -4.02 1.88 -11.59
C GLY A 207 -4.76 1.95 -12.94
N LYS A 208 -4.14 1.52 -14.04
CA LYS A 208 -4.77 1.46 -15.36
C LYS A 208 -5.74 0.26 -15.41
N PRO A 209 -7.02 0.46 -15.80
CA PRO A 209 -7.94 -0.64 -16.00
C PRO A 209 -7.50 -1.59 -17.12
N ILE A 210 -7.49 -2.89 -16.84
CA ILE A 210 -7.24 -3.98 -17.78
C ILE A 210 -8.28 -5.06 -17.53
N ASP A 211 -9.05 -5.40 -18.57
CA ASP A 211 -10.13 -6.38 -18.52
C ASP A 211 -11.13 -6.12 -17.38
N GLY A 212 -11.63 -4.87 -17.30
CA GLY A 212 -12.65 -4.47 -16.32
C GLY A 212 -12.19 -4.42 -14.86
N SER A 213 -10.86 -4.44 -14.59
CA SER A 213 -10.33 -4.41 -13.23
C SER A 213 -9.02 -3.64 -13.12
N LEU A 214 -8.67 -3.20 -11.92
CA LEU A 214 -7.43 -2.47 -11.62
C LEU A 214 -6.92 -2.77 -10.20
N PHE A 215 -5.73 -2.27 -9.92
CA PHE A 215 -5.10 -2.32 -8.61
C PHE A 215 -5.06 -0.92 -8.01
N ASP A 216 -5.53 -0.78 -6.78
CA ASP A 216 -5.63 0.54 -6.14
C ASP A 216 -4.24 1.05 -5.71
N ASP A 217 -3.86 2.24 -6.18
CA ASP A 217 -2.64 2.92 -5.75
C ASP A 217 -2.74 3.48 -4.33
N CYS A 218 -3.89 4.07 -4.00
CA CYS A 218 -4.17 4.65 -2.69
C CYS A 218 -5.64 5.05 -2.62
N ILE A 219 -6.35 4.53 -1.64
CA ILE A 219 -7.77 4.82 -1.47
C ILE A 219 -8.03 6.30 -1.16
N CYS A 220 -7.05 7.04 -0.63
CA CYS A 220 -7.18 8.47 -0.32
C CYS A 220 -6.94 9.41 -1.51
N LYS A 221 -6.57 8.87 -2.68
CA LYS A 221 -6.35 9.63 -3.92
C LYS A 221 -7.37 9.19 -4.96
N ASP A 222 -7.91 10.11 -5.76
CA ASP A 222 -8.94 9.76 -6.73
C ASP A 222 -8.41 8.92 -7.89
N PHE A 223 -7.25 9.27 -8.46
CA PHE A 223 -6.71 8.66 -9.68
C PHE A 223 -7.79 8.42 -10.75
N GLY A 224 -8.69 9.39 -10.95
CA GLY A 224 -9.79 9.30 -11.92
C GLY A 224 -11.04 8.55 -11.44
N MET A 225 -11.08 8.06 -10.19
CA MET A 225 -12.23 7.34 -9.62
C MET A 225 -13.20 8.27 -8.89
N GLU A 226 -14.48 7.87 -8.80
CA GLU A 226 -15.44 8.54 -7.93
C GLU A 226 -14.99 8.50 -6.47
N MET A 227 -15.25 9.59 -5.75
CA MET A 227 -14.87 9.76 -4.35
C MET A 227 -16.11 9.76 -3.44
N ASP A 228 -15.95 9.22 -2.23
CA ASP A 228 -16.89 9.24 -1.13
C ASP A 228 -16.19 9.87 0.11
N SER A 229 -16.81 9.78 1.27
CA SER A 229 -16.21 10.16 2.55
C SER A 229 -16.58 9.18 3.64
N PHE A 230 -15.61 8.86 4.48
CA PHE A 230 -15.90 8.19 5.74
C PHE A 230 -16.75 9.09 6.65
N LYS A 231 -17.36 8.48 7.69
CA LYS A 231 -18.06 9.21 8.76
C LYS A 231 -17.15 10.20 9.52
N THR A 232 -15.83 10.04 9.39
CA THR A 232 -14.80 10.96 9.90
C THR A 232 -14.59 12.20 9.02
N ARG A 233 -15.29 12.30 7.87
CA ARG A 233 -15.09 13.29 6.79
C ARG A 233 -13.79 13.14 6.00
N GLN A 234 -13.01 12.09 6.26
CA GLN A 234 -11.87 11.76 5.40
C GLN A 234 -12.38 11.36 4.02
N ARG A 235 -11.89 12.04 2.98
CA ARG A 235 -12.18 11.70 1.59
C ARG A 235 -11.44 10.42 1.19
N VAL A 236 -12.17 9.53 0.53
CA VAL A 236 -11.65 8.26 0.02
C VAL A 236 -12.34 7.92 -1.30
N LYS A 237 -11.76 7.04 -2.10
CA LYS A 237 -12.44 6.46 -3.25
C LYS A 237 -13.75 5.82 -2.82
N LYS A 238 -14.77 5.94 -3.67
CA LYS A 238 -16.07 5.32 -3.47
C LYS A 238 -15.96 3.83 -3.79
N ILE A 239 -15.59 3.06 -2.77
CA ILE A 239 -15.46 1.60 -2.88
C ILE A 239 -16.83 0.96 -2.66
N LEU A 240 -17.36 0.31 -3.68
CA LEU A 240 -18.62 -0.43 -3.65
C LEU A 240 -18.38 -1.87 -3.21
N LEU A 241 -19.25 -2.38 -2.34
CA LEU A 241 -19.13 -3.68 -1.71
C LEU A 241 -20.07 -4.69 -2.37
N GLY A 242 -19.53 -5.56 -3.23
CA GLY A 242 -20.27 -6.64 -3.88
C GLY A 242 -20.86 -7.63 -2.88
N ARG A 243 -22.05 -8.17 -3.16
CA ARG A 243 -22.72 -9.14 -2.26
C ARG A 243 -21.91 -10.43 -2.07
N ASP A 244 -21.06 -10.73 -3.05
CA ASP A 244 -20.16 -11.87 -3.12
C ASP A 244 -18.77 -11.58 -2.52
N GLY A 245 -18.58 -10.49 -1.79
CA GLY A 245 -17.30 -10.18 -1.15
C GLY A 245 -16.27 -9.48 -2.04
N ARG A 246 -16.56 -9.24 -3.33
CA ARG A 246 -15.72 -8.43 -4.21
C ARG A 246 -15.84 -6.94 -3.93
N PHE A 247 -14.86 -6.18 -4.41
CA PHE A 247 -14.77 -4.73 -4.28
C PHE A 247 -14.73 -4.10 -5.66
N PHE A 248 -15.40 -2.96 -5.80
CA PHE A 248 -15.48 -2.22 -7.05
C PHE A 248 -15.28 -0.73 -6.81
N CYS A 249 -14.80 -0.02 -7.83
CA CYS A 249 -14.86 1.44 -7.91
C CYS A 249 -15.60 1.86 -9.19
N VAL A 250 -15.91 3.14 -9.29
CA VAL A 250 -16.54 3.72 -10.48
C VAL A 250 -15.57 4.72 -11.09
N ASP A 251 -15.23 4.56 -12.36
CA ASP A 251 -14.46 5.56 -13.09
C ASP A 251 -15.29 6.85 -13.20
N ALA A 252 -14.72 7.99 -12.79
CA ALA A 252 -15.47 9.22 -12.64
C ALA A 252 -15.98 9.77 -13.99
N LYS A 253 -15.28 9.47 -15.10
CA LYS A 253 -15.56 10.00 -16.43
C LYS A 253 -16.49 9.09 -17.23
N SER A 254 -16.11 7.84 -17.41
CA SER A 254 -16.84 6.84 -18.20
C SER A 254 -18.05 6.26 -17.45
N LYS A 255 -18.06 6.36 -16.11
CA LYS A 255 -19.02 5.70 -15.22
C LYS A 255 -18.96 4.17 -15.27
N GLU A 256 -17.89 3.62 -15.82
CA GLU A 256 -17.63 2.19 -15.82
C GLU A 256 -17.40 1.69 -14.38
N LEU A 257 -17.98 0.53 -14.09
CA LEU A 257 -17.79 -0.17 -12.84
C LEU A 257 -16.59 -1.10 -12.98
N LEU A 258 -15.56 -0.87 -12.18
CA LEU A 258 -14.28 -1.55 -12.27
C LEU A 258 -14.04 -2.38 -11.01
N GLN A 259 -13.63 -3.65 -11.18
CA GLN A 259 -13.26 -4.51 -10.06
C GLN A 259 -11.89 -4.12 -9.50
N LEU A 260 -11.75 -4.15 -8.18
CA LEU A 260 -10.51 -3.86 -7.48
C LEU A 260 -9.82 -5.16 -7.08
N ASN A 261 -8.55 -5.29 -7.45
CA ASN A 261 -7.72 -6.45 -7.14
C ASN A 261 -6.93 -6.25 -5.83
N THR A 262 -6.65 -4.99 -5.50
CA THR A 262 -6.03 -4.54 -4.25
C THR A 262 -6.73 -3.30 -3.72
N LEU A 263 -6.55 -3.02 -2.44
CA LEU A 263 -6.91 -1.76 -1.78
C LEU A 263 -5.69 -1.27 -0.98
N ASN A 264 -5.06 -0.19 -1.43
CA ASN A 264 -4.01 0.45 -0.64
C ASN A 264 -4.69 1.31 0.44
N LEU A 265 -4.51 0.91 1.69
CA LEU A 265 -5.16 1.49 2.86
C LEU A 265 -4.20 2.40 3.65
N SER A 266 -3.21 3.00 2.99
CA SER A 266 -2.41 4.05 3.60
C SER A 266 -3.30 5.16 4.14
N TRP A 267 -2.97 5.65 5.33
CA TRP A 267 -3.62 6.79 6.00
C TRP A 267 -5.08 6.61 6.37
N VAL A 268 -5.66 5.40 6.29
CA VAL A 268 -7.01 5.14 6.79
C VAL A 268 -7.01 4.51 8.18
N PRO A 269 -8.11 4.61 8.93
CA PRO A 269 -8.21 4.01 10.27
C PRO A 269 -8.13 2.48 10.26
N LEU A 270 -7.58 1.90 11.33
CA LEU A 270 -7.42 0.44 11.49
C LEU A 270 -8.71 -0.36 11.26
N CYS A 271 -9.88 0.16 11.68
CA CYS A 271 -11.16 -0.52 11.47
C CYS A 271 -11.51 -0.70 9.99
N THR A 272 -10.93 0.09 9.09
CA THR A 272 -11.12 -0.09 7.64
C THR A 272 -10.47 -1.39 7.15
N PHE A 273 -9.29 -1.75 7.66
CA PHE A 273 -8.63 -3.03 7.34
C PHE A 273 -9.49 -4.23 7.79
N GLU A 274 -10.02 -4.17 9.02
CA GLU A 274 -10.92 -5.18 9.56
C GLU A 274 -12.20 -5.31 8.71
N ASN A 275 -12.79 -4.18 8.34
CA ASN A 275 -13.97 -4.12 7.49
C ASN A 275 -13.73 -4.76 6.11
N VAL A 276 -12.58 -4.49 5.48
CA VAL A 276 -12.17 -5.10 4.20
C VAL A 276 -11.98 -6.61 4.35
N LEU A 277 -11.28 -7.08 5.39
CA LEU A 277 -11.10 -8.52 5.62
C LEU A 277 -12.45 -9.22 5.85
N ASN A 278 -13.31 -8.64 6.68
CA ASN A 278 -14.63 -9.20 6.99
C ASN A 278 -15.54 -9.26 5.75
N HIS A 279 -15.45 -8.28 4.86
CA HIS A 279 -16.17 -8.33 3.60
C HIS A 279 -15.61 -9.38 2.63
N SER A 280 -14.27 -9.48 2.53
CA SER A 280 -13.59 -10.48 1.70
C SER A 280 -13.96 -11.91 2.06
N ARG A 281 -14.24 -12.20 3.35
CA ARG A 281 -14.68 -13.54 3.82
C ARG A 281 -16.00 -14.01 3.23
N LYS A 282 -16.80 -13.13 2.61
CA LYS A 282 -18.03 -13.51 1.92
C LYS A 282 -17.76 -14.16 0.57
N ARG A 283 -16.53 -14.05 0.07
CA ARG A 283 -16.14 -14.53 -1.25
C ARG A 283 -16.22 -16.04 -1.35
N ARG A 284 -16.89 -16.49 -2.40
CA ARG A 284 -17.05 -17.90 -2.74
C ARG A 284 -16.41 -18.14 -4.11
N PRO A 285 -15.41 -19.02 -4.21
CA PRO A 285 -14.80 -19.36 -5.50
C PRO A 285 -15.86 -19.77 -6.52
N GLY A 286 -15.76 -19.23 -7.74
CA GLY A 286 -16.65 -19.57 -8.87
C GLY A 286 -18.05 -18.95 -8.85
N GLN A 287 -18.42 -18.18 -7.83
CA GLN A 287 -19.71 -17.47 -7.80
C GLN A 287 -19.51 -16.01 -8.23
N GLN A 288 -19.79 -15.72 -9.50
CA GLN A 288 -19.85 -14.35 -10.01
C GLN A 288 -21.30 -13.87 -9.99
N VAL A 289 -21.59 -12.88 -9.15
CA VAL A 289 -22.85 -12.14 -9.22
C VAL A 289 -22.56 -10.80 -9.85
N GLU A 290 -23.17 -10.50 -10.98
CA GLU A 290 -23.04 -9.18 -11.61
C GLU A 290 -23.53 -8.10 -10.64
N PRO A 291 -22.66 -7.16 -10.24
CA PRO A 291 -23.03 -6.08 -9.35
C PRO A 291 -23.92 -5.05 -10.06
N ILE A 292 -25.09 -4.76 -9.48
CA ILE A 292 -25.88 -3.57 -9.86
C ILE A 292 -25.45 -2.42 -8.93
N ALA A 293 -24.75 -1.43 -9.48
CA ALA A 293 -24.07 -0.38 -8.70
C ALA A 293 -25.01 0.42 -7.77
N SER A 294 -26.28 0.63 -8.14
CA SER A 294 -27.26 1.37 -7.34
C SER A 294 -27.58 0.73 -5.99
N ASP A 295 -27.35 -0.59 -5.87
CA ASP A 295 -27.79 -1.38 -4.72
C ASP A 295 -26.62 -1.73 -3.78
N LEU A 296 -25.41 -1.29 -4.13
CA LEU A 296 -24.22 -1.62 -3.37
C LEU A 296 -23.99 -0.62 -2.24
N ARG A 297 -23.69 -1.17 -1.05
CA ARG A 297 -23.17 -0.36 0.06
C ARG A 297 -21.75 0.09 -0.26
N THR A 298 -21.35 1.24 0.27
CA THR A 298 -19.97 1.71 0.15
C THR A 298 -19.15 1.36 1.39
N LEU A 299 -17.84 1.27 1.25
CA LEU A 299 -16.90 1.18 2.38
C LEU A 299 -17.05 2.41 3.31
N GLY A 300 -17.38 3.57 2.74
CA GLY A 300 -17.75 4.81 3.46
C GLY A 300 -18.85 4.63 4.50
N GLN A 301 -19.80 3.73 4.23
CA GLN A 301 -20.97 3.47 5.05
C GLN A 301 -20.74 2.47 6.18
N MET A 302 -19.61 1.73 6.15
CA MET A 302 -19.34 0.68 7.13
C MET A 302 -19.27 1.22 8.58
N PRO A 303 -19.50 0.36 9.58
CA PRO A 303 -19.37 0.75 10.97
C PRO A 303 -17.97 1.30 11.27
N MET A 304 -17.92 2.38 12.05
CA MET A 304 -16.68 2.94 12.58
C MET A 304 -16.85 3.19 14.08
N PRO A 305 -15.79 2.99 14.89
CA PRO A 305 -15.84 3.32 16.31
C PRO A 305 -16.27 4.77 16.54
N LEU A 306 -17.19 4.98 17.48
CA LEU A 306 -17.78 6.30 17.71
C LEU A 306 -16.75 7.37 18.10
N TRP A 307 -15.72 6.98 18.87
CA TRP A 307 -14.64 7.89 19.25
C TRP A 307 -13.87 8.42 18.05
N LEU A 308 -13.72 7.61 17.00
CA LEU A 308 -13.03 7.97 15.77
C LEU A 308 -13.88 8.93 14.93
N VAL A 309 -15.18 8.64 14.80
CA VAL A 309 -16.16 9.56 14.17
C VAL A 309 -16.17 10.92 14.88
N LEU A 310 -15.96 10.93 16.20
CA LEU A 310 -15.87 12.17 16.97
C LEU A 310 -14.55 12.92 16.77
N LYS A 311 -13.42 12.26 16.48
CA LYS A 311 -12.15 12.95 16.25
C LYS A 311 -12.19 13.89 15.05
N GLY A 312 -12.91 13.53 13.98
CA GLY A 312 -13.09 14.36 12.77
C GLY A 312 -14.12 15.49 12.91
N ARG A 313 -14.66 15.71 14.11
CA ARG A 313 -15.70 16.71 14.39
C ARG A 313 -15.14 17.91 15.14
N THR A 314 -15.75 19.07 14.93
CA THR A 314 -15.43 20.29 15.69
C THR A 314 -15.70 20.09 17.18
N ARG A 315 -15.11 20.92 18.05
CA ARG A 315 -15.34 20.84 19.51
C ARG A 315 -16.83 20.94 19.86
N ARG A 316 -17.57 21.81 19.17
CA ARG A 316 -19.03 21.95 19.28
C ARG A 316 -19.77 20.67 18.87
N GLU A 317 -19.42 20.08 17.74
CA GLU A 317 -20.03 18.84 17.26
C GLU A 317 -19.76 17.65 18.19
N ARG A 318 -18.53 17.54 18.72
CA ARG A 318 -18.17 16.52 19.73
C ARG A 318 -19.00 16.66 21.00
N TYR A 319 -19.22 17.89 21.46
CA TYR A 319 -20.05 18.19 22.62
C TYR A 319 -21.51 17.74 22.41
N PHE A 320 -22.12 18.08 21.26
CA PHE A 320 -23.48 17.67 20.95
C PHE A 320 -23.65 16.15 20.92
N VAL A 321 -22.76 15.42 20.25
CA VAL A 321 -22.85 13.95 20.18
C VAL A 321 -22.64 13.32 21.55
N LYS A 322 -21.67 13.78 22.35
CA LYS A 322 -21.46 13.27 23.70
C LYS A 322 -22.68 13.48 24.59
N ASN A 323 -23.37 14.62 24.47
CA ASN A 323 -24.58 14.89 25.26
C ASN A 323 -25.81 14.13 24.76
N LEU A 324 -25.94 13.89 23.46
CA LEU A 324 -26.98 13.01 22.92
C LEU A 324 -26.83 11.59 23.48
N LEU A 325 -25.61 11.03 23.48
CA LEU A 325 -25.33 9.71 24.03
C LEU A 325 -25.58 9.62 25.54
N ARG A 326 -25.24 10.67 26.30
CA ARG A 326 -25.58 10.75 27.72
C ARG A 326 -27.09 10.67 27.94
N ARG A 327 -27.87 11.43 27.15
CA ARG A 327 -29.34 11.39 27.23
C ARG A 327 -29.89 10.01 26.91
N LEU A 328 -29.40 9.37 25.85
CA LEU A 328 -29.80 8.01 25.48
C LEU A 328 -29.45 6.98 26.58
N ALA A 329 -28.38 7.23 27.35
CA ALA A 329 -27.99 6.43 28.50
C ALA A 329 -28.66 6.85 29.83
N GLY A 330 -29.72 7.69 29.80
CA GLY A 330 -30.41 8.19 31.00
C GLY A 330 -29.60 9.16 31.86
N LYS A 331 -28.44 9.63 31.39
CA LYS A 331 -27.56 10.55 32.11
C LYS A 331 -27.89 12.01 31.74
N LYS A 332 -27.84 12.90 32.72
CA LYS A 332 -27.98 14.34 32.47
C LYS A 332 -26.86 14.83 31.52
N PRO A 333 -27.19 15.69 30.54
CA PRO A 333 -26.19 16.31 29.69
C PRO A 333 -25.23 17.16 30.53
N LYS A 334 -23.95 17.21 30.16
CA LYS A 334 -23.02 18.17 30.76
C LYS A 334 -23.39 19.57 30.27
N PRO A 335 -23.31 20.61 31.13
CA PRO A 335 -23.48 21.99 30.70
C PRO A 335 -22.43 22.33 29.63
N ALA A 336 -22.77 23.28 28.76
CA ALA A 336 -21.85 23.74 27.74
C ALA A 336 -20.71 24.44 28.47
N GLU A 337 -19.49 23.92 28.35
CA GLU A 337 -18.32 24.74 28.62
C GLU A 337 -18.39 25.91 27.63
N VAL A 338 -18.28 27.14 28.14
CA VAL A 338 -18.06 28.30 27.29
C VAL A 338 -16.73 28.05 26.58
N VAL A 339 -16.78 27.92 25.27
CA VAL A 339 -15.64 27.53 24.44
C VAL A 339 -15.68 28.47 23.24
N ASP A 340 -14.71 29.39 23.20
CA ASP A 340 -14.31 30.10 21.97
C ASP A 340 -13.84 29.11 20.89
#